data_AF-A0A8E2AZ08-F1
#
_entry.id   AF-A0A8E2AZ08-F1
#
_cell.length_a   1.000
_cell.length_b   1.000
_cell.length_c   1.000
_cell.angle_alpha   90.00
_cell.angle_beta   90.00
_cell.angle_gamma   90.00
#
_symmetry.space_group_name_H-M   'P 1'
#
loop_
_entity.id
_entity.type
_entity.pdbx_description
1 polymer ?
#
loop_
_entity_poly.entity_id
_entity_poly.type
_entity_poly.pdbx_seq_one_letter_code
_entity_poly.pdbx_strand_id
1 'polypeptide(L)'
;MSNNPDNEPRTPRSSQDDRFNLWTSNSPLSDLPSDNSIVLHPRYFTSEEPNSPTRKKARDNRGRSIPQPKQQTFHYQYSGETIWIDVIPFSPPTSDTIASVLDMVRVRLPPLPEQYNTKALSTTKQLSAAEFSLPLKDRLRRIVFVPNLVDQLLGPIVEALRSLLFQWGMDKYQCFLYCIHNFVTCANLPPVIWSEKDVEQWAHASLLRPALHVVKALLRGDLLYEFPQDGTDIQYPYISSAPAFQVTPDAMLVTEGVRSDIEVGVSIEFKTPAAWSLSEKWPKEFKHIVNDLQLLLPDMPVGSAVLFNWPDLAIHNENTIESQARILCQLWTQLVYKKCGMGMATTEYDTIFYARGKGAESDTLFLSRTYIANDCPLLAVSSWFAVACGAISNDHLQLPKVDDTWYKSRLRGQEDEDLPGVIRRSGFAVMGYR
;
A
#
# COMPACT_ATOMS: atom_id res chain seq x y z
N MET A 1 -45.23 59.59 11.31
CA MET A 1 -44.60 58.66 10.34
C MET A 1 -43.24 58.34 10.92
N SER A 2 -42.88 57.14 11.36
CA SER A 2 -43.31 55.80 10.99
C SER A 2 -43.08 54.86 12.19
N ASN A 3 -44.10 54.08 12.52
CA ASN A 3 -44.05 52.97 13.48
C ASN A 3 -43.22 51.83 12.88
N ASN A 4 -42.43 51.18 13.73
CA ASN A 4 -41.66 49.98 13.43
C ASN A 4 -42.34 48.80 14.14
N PRO A 5 -42.96 47.84 13.42
CA PRO A 5 -43.51 46.64 14.03
C PRO A 5 -42.63 45.40 13.79
N ASP A 6 -42.61 44.57 14.83
CA ASP A 6 -42.61 43.11 14.82
C ASP A 6 -41.32 42.33 14.51
N ASN A 7 -40.64 42.03 15.61
CA ASN A 7 -39.82 40.84 15.82
C ASN A 7 -40.74 39.63 16.07
N GLU A 8 -40.78 38.67 15.14
CA GLU A 8 -41.23 37.30 15.44
C GLU A 8 -40.10 36.28 15.15
N PRO A 9 -39.90 35.29 16.04
CA PRO A 9 -38.88 34.26 15.86
C PRO A 9 -39.35 33.18 14.87
N ARG A 10 -38.54 32.95 13.83
CA ARG A 10 -38.76 31.86 12.86
C ARG A 10 -38.51 30.51 13.53
N THR A 11 -39.55 29.68 13.56
CA THR A 11 -39.48 28.24 13.84
C THR A 11 -38.81 27.49 12.67
N PRO A 12 -38.03 26.44 12.94
CA PRO A 12 -37.42 25.63 11.89
C PRO A 12 -38.46 24.72 11.24
N ARG A 13 -38.56 24.80 9.91
CA ARG A 13 -39.35 23.89 9.08
C ARG A 13 -38.72 22.50 9.08
N SER A 14 -39.42 21.54 9.67
CA SER A 14 -39.19 20.11 9.44
C SER A 14 -39.74 19.73 8.07
N SER A 15 -38.86 19.46 7.10
CA SER A 15 -39.25 18.78 5.87
C SER A 15 -39.23 17.28 6.12
N GLN A 16 -40.43 16.70 6.15
CA GLN A 16 -40.72 15.28 6.01
C GLN A 16 -40.10 14.74 4.72
N ASP A 17 -39.29 13.69 4.84
CA ASP A 17 -39.03 12.73 3.76
C ASP A 17 -39.59 11.37 4.20
N ASP A 18 -40.91 11.23 4.06
CA ASP A 18 -41.64 9.98 4.17
C ASP A 18 -41.49 9.18 2.87
N ARG A 19 -40.39 8.47 2.66
CA ARG A 19 -40.29 7.39 1.65
C ARG A 19 -39.22 6.35 2.00
N PHE A 20 -39.48 5.48 2.96
CA PHE A 20 -38.91 4.12 2.99
C PHE A 20 -39.73 3.25 3.95
N ASN A 21 -40.87 2.75 3.48
CA ASN A 21 -41.59 1.64 4.11
C ASN A 21 -42.36 0.91 3.03
N LEU A 22 -41.75 -0.14 2.50
CA LEU A 22 -42.37 -1.29 1.84
C LEU A 22 -41.22 -2.27 1.62
N TRP A 23 -41.22 -3.35 2.39
CA TRP A 23 -40.72 -4.71 2.09
C TRP A 23 -40.72 -5.47 3.43
N THR A 24 -41.92 -5.66 3.98
CA THR A 24 -42.19 -6.72 4.95
C THR A 24 -43.20 -7.66 4.29
N SER A 25 -42.71 -8.71 3.65
CA SER A 25 -43.52 -9.87 3.30
C SER A 25 -42.88 -11.10 3.92
N ASN A 26 -43.53 -11.57 4.98
CA ASN A 26 -43.43 -12.92 5.47
C ASN A 26 -43.69 -13.90 4.32
N SER A 27 -42.74 -14.80 4.04
CA SER A 27 -42.99 -16.05 3.33
C SER A 27 -42.37 -17.20 4.11
N PRO A 28 -43.13 -18.28 4.38
CA PRO A 28 -42.60 -19.47 5.03
C PRO A 28 -41.85 -20.31 4.00
N LEU A 29 -40.53 -20.44 4.16
CA LEU A 29 -39.72 -21.44 3.48
C LEU A 29 -39.63 -22.68 4.39
N SER A 30 -40.70 -23.46 4.39
CA SER A 30 -40.65 -24.87 4.73
C SER A 30 -40.59 -25.67 3.42
N ASP A 31 -39.72 -26.67 3.39
CA ASP A 31 -39.55 -27.69 2.35
C ASP A 31 -38.58 -27.33 1.20
N LEU A 32 -37.28 -27.55 1.46
CA LEU A 32 -36.33 -27.91 0.41
C LEU A 32 -35.62 -29.23 0.78
N PRO A 33 -35.51 -30.18 -0.15
CA PRO A 33 -34.98 -31.51 0.11
C PRO A 33 -33.47 -31.48 0.37
N SER A 34 -33.06 -32.20 1.42
CA SER A 34 -31.68 -32.47 1.80
C SER A 34 -31.03 -33.49 0.87
N ASP A 35 -30.73 -33.12 -0.37
CA ASP A 35 -29.68 -33.81 -1.12
C ASP A 35 -29.30 -33.01 -2.37
N ASN A 36 -28.08 -32.49 -2.39
CA ASN A 36 -27.32 -32.20 -3.60
C ASN A 36 -25.89 -31.82 -3.18
N SER A 37 -25.01 -32.81 -3.18
CA SER A 37 -23.57 -32.60 -3.22
C SER A 37 -23.20 -31.88 -4.53
N ILE A 38 -23.21 -30.55 -4.50
CA ILE A 38 -22.64 -29.74 -5.58
C ILE A 38 -21.12 -29.83 -5.45
N VAL A 39 -20.54 -30.80 -6.17
CA VAL A 39 -19.09 -30.83 -6.42
C VAL A 39 -18.79 -29.70 -7.39
N LEU A 40 -18.35 -28.56 -6.86
CA LEU A 40 -17.75 -27.50 -7.66
C LEU A 40 -16.39 -27.98 -8.16
N HIS A 41 -16.34 -28.51 -9.38
CA HIS A 41 -15.08 -28.68 -10.09
C HIS A 41 -14.55 -27.29 -10.50
N PRO A 42 -13.36 -26.87 -10.03
CA PRO A 42 -12.70 -25.72 -10.64
C PRO A 42 -12.42 -26.06 -12.09
N ARG A 43 -12.97 -25.28 -13.03
CA ARG A 43 -12.56 -25.34 -14.43
C ARG A 43 -11.11 -24.87 -14.48
N TYR A 44 -10.19 -25.82 -14.62
CA TYR A 44 -8.83 -25.54 -15.03
C TYR A 44 -8.88 -24.81 -16.37
N PHE A 45 -8.44 -23.56 -16.39
CA PHE A 45 -8.04 -22.91 -17.62
C PHE A 45 -6.76 -23.59 -18.10
N THR A 46 -6.90 -24.59 -18.96
CA THR A 46 -5.82 -24.94 -19.89
C THR A 46 -5.76 -23.81 -20.91
N SER A 47 -4.66 -23.06 -20.93
CA SER A 47 -4.39 -22.08 -21.97
C SER A 47 -4.29 -22.80 -23.32
N GLU A 48 -5.39 -22.86 -24.07
CA GLU A 48 -5.35 -23.14 -25.50
C GLU A 48 -4.86 -21.86 -26.20
N GLU A 49 -3.67 -21.94 -26.80
CA GLU A 49 -3.11 -20.89 -27.65
C GLU A 49 -4.04 -20.62 -28.86
N PRO A 50 -4.36 -19.36 -29.18
CA PRO A 50 -5.06 -19.06 -30.41
C PRO A 50 -4.12 -19.23 -31.61
N ASN A 51 -4.48 -20.19 -32.47
CA ASN A 51 -4.04 -20.42 -33.85
C ASN A 51 -3.16 -19.32 -34.47
N SER A 52 -1.87 -19.63 -34.68
CA SER A 52 -1.02 -18.98 -35.67
C SER A 52 -0.63 -19.97 -36.77
N PRO A 53 -0.88 -19.69 -38.06
CA PRO A 53 -0.44 -20.54 -39.15
C PRO A 53 0.98 -20.13 -39.56
N THR A 54 1.97 -20.95 -39.25
CA THR A 54 3.08 -21.26 -40.18
C THR A 54 3.92 -22.41 -39.65
N ARG A 55 3.79 -23.54 -40.34
CA ARG A 55 4.49 -24.80 -40.11
C ARG A 55 5.99 -24.63 -40.40
N LYS A 56 6.77 -24.14 -39.42
CA LYS A 56 8.23 -24.27 -39.42
C LYS A 56 8.62 -25.60 -38.81
N LYS A 57 9.46 -26.33 -39.54
CA LYS A 57 9.94 -27.68 -39.25
C LYS A 57 10.37 -27.84 -37.79
N ALA A 58 9.72 -28.76 -37.08
CA ALA A 58 10.10 -29.23 -35.75
C ALA A 58 11.53 -29.77 -35.81
N ARG A 59 12.45 -29.04 -35.18
CA ARG A 59 13.83 -29.48 -34.97
C ARG A 59 13.85 -30.21 -33.63
N ASP A 60 14.29 -31.46 -33.68
CA ASP A 60 14.51 -32.40 -32.57
C ASP A 60 15.14 -31.70 -31.35
N ASN A 61 14.32 -31.24 -30.41
CA ASN A 61 14.76 -30.56 -29.20
C ASN A 61 14.97 -31.62 -28.11
N ARG A 62 16.04 -32.41 -28.27
CA ARG A 62 16.43 -33.44 -27.31
C ARG A 62 16.84 -32.78 -25.99
N GLY A 63 16.02 -32.98 -24.96
CA GLY A 63 16.47 -33.17 -23.58
C GLY A 63 17.18 -32.02 -22.87
N ARG A 64 16.90 -30.75 -23.19
CA ARG A 64 17.29 -29.67 -22.26
C ARG A 64 16.32 -29.68 -21.09
N SER A 65 16.78 -30.22 -19.95
CA SER A 65 16.11 -30.06 -18.67
C SER A 65 15.80 -28.58 -18.46
N ILE A 66 14.52 -28.24 -18.35
CA ILE A 66 14.10 -26.89 -17.98
C ILE A 66 14.77 -26.60 -16.65
N PRO A 67 15.62 -25.56 -16.54
CA PRO A 67 16.24 -25.21 -15.27
C PRO A 67 15.14 -25.03 -14.24
N GLN A 68 15.19 -25.76 -13.13
CA GLN A 68 14.25 -25.49 -12.06
C GLN A 68 14.44 -24.04 -11.61
N PRO A 69 13.35 -23.26 -11.44
CA PRO A 69 13.45 -21.90 -10.98
C PRO A 69 14.21 -21.90 -9.66
N LYS A 70 15.32 -21.16 -9.59
CA LYS A 70 16.10 -21.02 -8.35
C LYS A 70 15.15 -20.52 -7.26
N GLN A 71 15.12 -21.22 -6.13
CA GLN A 71 14.41 -20.79 -4.95
C GLN A 71 14.90 -19.38 -4.61
N GLN A 72 13.96 -18.45 -4.54
CA GLN A 72 14.26 -17.06 -4.25
C GLN A 72 14.18 -16.85 -2.75
N THR A 73 15.25 -16.29 -2.20
CA THR A 73 15.35 -15.92 -0.81
C THR A 73 15.54 -14.41 -0.74
N PHE A 74 14.79 -13.74 0.12
CA PHE A 74 15.14 -12.39 0.54
C PHE A 74 15.68 -12.44 1.97
N HIS A 75 16.50 -11.46 2.32
CA HIS A 75 17.09 -11.37 3.64
C HIS A 75 16.85 -10.00 4.25
N TYR A 76 16.85 -9.96 5.57
CA TYR A 76 16.82 -8.73 6.35
C TYR A 76 17.75 -8.83 7.55
N GLN A 77 18.10 -7.68 8.13
CA GLN A 77 18.89 -7.61 9.34
C GLN A 77 17.98 -7.37 10.53
N TYR A 78 18.06 -8.22 11.54
CA TYR A 78 17.34 -8.05 12.80
C TYR A 78 18.24 -8.44 13.97
N SER A 79 18.38 -7.54 14.95
CA SER A 79 19.26 -7.75 16.12
C SER A 79 20.71 -8.13 15.75
N GLY A 80 21.20 -7.66 14.59
CA GLY A 80 22.54 -7.98 14.09
C GLY A 80 22.65 -9.31 13.34
N GLU A 81 21.56 -10.06 13.21
CA GLU A 81 21.50 -11.32 12.47
C GLU A 81 20.83 -11.14 11.11
N THR A 82 21.36 -11.83 10.10
CA THR A 82 20.73 -11.90 8.77
C THR A 82 19.70 -13.01 8.77
N ILE A 83 18.42 -12.65 8.71
CA ILE A 83 17.32 -13.62 8.63
C ILE A 83 16.92 -13.78 7.18
N TRP A 84 16.89 -15.04 6.73
CA TRP A 84 16.48 -15.42 5.38
C TRP A 84 15.03 -15.87 5.40
N ILE A 85 14.23 -15.35 4.48
CA ILE A 85 12.86 -15.80 4.25
C ILE A 85 12.79 -16.40 2.86
N ASP A 86 12.44 -17.68 2.83
CA ASP A 86 12.12 -18.39 1.59
C ASP A 86 10.76 -17.93 1.07
N VAL A 87 10.75 -17.42 -0.16
CA VAL A 87 9.52 -17.01 -0.85
C VAL A 87 8.80 -18.26 -1.35
N ILE A 88 7.54 -18.43 -0.97
CA ILE A 88 6.70 -19.51 -1.50
C ILE A 88 6.21 -19.10 -2.90
N PRO A 89 6.33 -19.96 -3.93
CA PRO A 89 5.79 -19.66 -5.25
C PRO A 89 4.29 -19.38 -5.23
N PHE A 90 3.81 -18.54 -6.15
CA PHE A 90 2.39 -18.35 -6.35
C PHE A 90 1.76 -19.63 -6.94
N SER A 91 1.14 -20.44 -6.08
CA SER A 91 0.48 -21.70 -6.44
C SER A 91 -0.76 -21.93 -5.57
N PRO A 92 -1.67 -22.86 -5.94
CA PRO A 92 -2.75 -23.26 -5.04
C PRO A 92 -2.18 -23.67 -3.66
N PRO A 93 -2.82 -23.26 -2.55
CA PRO A 93 -2.38 -23.67 -1.22
C PRO A 93 -2.57 -25.16 -1.02
N THR A 94 -1.57 -25.83 -0.45
CA THR A 94 -1.62 -27.26 -0.08
C THR A 94 -1.10 -27.49 1.34
N SER A 95 -1.41 -28.65 1.91
CA SER A 95 -0.93 -29.06 3.24
C SER A 95 0.58 -29.07 3.39
N ASP A 96 1.29 -29.28 2.29
CA ASP A 96 2.76 -29.36 2.28
C ASP A 96 3.40 -27.97 2.24
N THR A 97 2.64 -26.94 1.86
CA THR A 97 3.13 -25.57 1.67
C THR A 97 2.71 -24.62 2.80
N ILE A 98 1.56 -24.86 3.43
CA ILE A 98 0.98 -23.96 4.43
C ILE A 98 0.80 -24.70 5.76
N ALA A 99 1.63 -24.34 6.75
CA ALA A 99 1.54 -24.82 8.12
C ALA A 99 1.24 -23.69 9.13
N SER A 100 1.48 -22.43 8.75
CA SER A 100 1.31 -21.26 9.60
C SER A 100 0.82 -20.05 8.80
N VAL A 101 0.41 -18.98 9.49
CA VAL A 101 0.08 -17.70 8.83
C VAL A 101 1.30 -17.11 8.13
N LEU A 102 2.51 -17.32 8.68
CA LEU A 102 3.75 -16.89 8.02
C LEU A 102 3.88 -17.47 6.61
N ASP A 103 3.48 -18.73 6.41
CA ASP A 103 3.51 -19.36 5.10
C ASP A 103 2.57 -18.69 4.11
N MET A 104 1.39 -18.25 4.57
CA MET A 104 0.42 -17.58 3.71
C MET A 104 0.89 -16.20 3.23
N VAL A 105 1.60 -15.46 4.09
CA VAL A 105 2.03 -14.07 3.77
C VAL A 105 3.37 -13.98 3.04
N ARG A 106 4.15 -15.08 3.01
CA ARG A 106 5.39 -15.17 2.22
C ARG A 106 5.19 -15.74 0.82
N VAL A 107 3.93 -15.95 0.40
CA VAL A 107 3.60 -16.32 -0.98
C VAL A 107 3.92 -15.14 -1.90
N ARG A 108 4.63 -15.42 -3.00
CA ARG A 108 4.88 -14.44 -4.06
C ARG A 108 3.53 -13.89 -4.57
N LEU A 109 3.47 -12.60 -4.84
CA LEU A 109 2.30 -12.02 -5.50
C LEU A 109 2.06 -12.66 -6.88
N PRO A 110 0.80 -12.67 -7.36
CA PRO A 110 0.50 -13.05 -8.73
C PRO A 110 1.29 -12.22 -9.75
N PRO A 111 1.49 -12.75 -10.98
CA PRO A 111 2.10 -11.97 -12.06
C PRO A 111 1.28 -10.72 -12.40
N LEU A 112 1.98 -9.66 -12.83
CA LEU A 112 1.38 -8.40 -13.25
C LEU A 112 0.38 -8.61 -14.41
N PRO A 113 -0.91 -8.28 -14.23
CA PRO A 113 -1.85 -8.15 -15.32
C PRO A 113 -1.34 -7.12 -16.33
N GLU A 114 -1.58 -7.39 -17.60
CA GLU A 114 -1.19 -6.45 -18.65
C GLU A 114 -1.98 -5.14 -18.49
N GLN A 115 -1.34 -4.00 -18.76
CA GLN A 115 -2.08 -2.76 -18.93
C GLN A 115 -2.66 -2.73 -20.33
N TYR A 116 -3.95 -2.37 -20.45
CA TYR A 116 -4.59 -2.25 -21.77
C TYR A 116 -3.83 -1.27 -22.69
N ASN A 117 -3.19 -0.26 -22.10
CA ASN A 117 -2.32 0.70 -22.77
C ASN A 117 -1.31 1.26 -21.75
N THR A 118 -0.02 1.02 -21.98
CA THR A 118 1.08 1.46 -21.10
C THR A 118 1.27 2.98 -21.03
N LYS A 119 0.69 3.73 -21.97
CA LYS A 119 0.67 5.21 -21.95
C LYS A 119 -0.59 5.77 -21.31
N ALA A 120 -1.64 4.94 -21.20
CA ALA A 120 -2.81 5.34 -20.46
C ALA A 120 -2.54 5.32 -18.96
N LEU A 121 -3.40 5.98 -18.19
CA LEU A 121 -3.29 6.04 -16.73
C LEU A 121 -1.97 6.65 -16.24
N SER A 122 -1.32 7.43 -17.09
CA SER A 122 -0.06 8.12 -16.85
C SER A 122 -0.21 9.40 -16.03
N THR A 123 -1.45 9.91 -15.96
CA THR A 123 -1.75 11.17 -15.32
C THR A 123 -1.85 11.00 -13.81
N THR A 124 -1.03 11.75 -13.07
CA THR A 124 -1.24 11.95 -11.63
C THR A 124 -2.23 13.07 -11.40
N LYS A 125 -3.11 12.91 -10.41
CA LYS A 125 -3.99 13.97 -9.92
C LYS A 125 -3.16 15.22 -9.62
N GLN A 126 -3.70 16.37 -10.01
CA GLN A 126 -3.14 17.68 -9.72
C GLN A 126 -3.19 18.00 -8.21
N LEU A 127 -2.40 18.96 -7.76
CA LEU A 127 -2.43 19.36 -6.36
C LEU A 127 -3.68 20.19 -6.12
N SER A 128 -4.45 19.87 -5.07
CA SER A 128 -5.61 20.69 -4.72
C SER A 128 -5.19 21.92 -3.93
N ALA A 129 -6.14 22.83 -3.72
CA ALA A 129 -5.94 23.99 -2.87
C ALA A 129 -5.50 23.61 -1.44
N ALA A 130 -5.91 22.44 -0.92
CA ALA A 130 -5.51 21.98 0.40
C ALA A 130 -4.01 21.68 0.48
N GLU A 131 -3.41 21.03 -0.53
CA GLU A 131 -1.97 20.77 -0.58
C GLU A 131 -1.17 22.09 -0.68
N PHE A 132 -1.61 23.05 -1.50
CA PHE A 132 -0.91 24.34 -1.60
C PHE A 132 -1.05 25.23 -0.35
N SER A 133 -2.22 25.19 0.30
CA SER A 133 -2.52 26.02 1.48
C SER A 133 -2.02 25.45 2.79
N LEU A 134 -1.29 24.31 2.76
CA LEU A 134 -0.71 23.71 3.95
C LEU A 134 0.22 24.73 4.66
N PRO A 135 0.06 24.99 5.97
CA PRO A 135 0.86 25.99 6.68
C PRO A 135 2.37 25.71 6.59
N LEU A 136 3.20 26.76 6.53
CA LEU A 136 4.67 26.64 6.34
C LEU A 136 5.38 25.75 7.36
N LYS A 137 4.84 25.66 8.58
CA LYS A 137 5.36 24.80 9.66
C LYS A 137 5.01 23.32 9.49
N ASP A 138 3.97 23.04 8.71
CA ASP A 138 3.40 21.71 8.49
C ASP A 138 3.80 21.14 7.12
N ARG A 139 4.49 21.90 6.27
CA ARG A 139 5.01 21.45 4.97
C ARG A 139 6.18 20.49 5.14
N LEU A 140 6.26 19.50 4.25
CA LEU A 140 7.41 18.60 4.12
C LEU A 140 8.63 19.43 3.73
N ARG A 141 9.75 19.22 4.43
CA ARG A 141 11.04 19.85 4.11
C ARG A 141 12.15 18.84 3.89
N ARG A 142 12.06 17.67 4.51
CA ARG A 142 13.18 16.72 4.58
C ARG A 142 12.71 15.33 4.21
N ILE A 143 13.50 14.67 3.37
CA ILE A 143 13.29 13.27 2.99
C ILE A 143 14.51 12.48 3.41
N VAL A 144 14.30 11.45 4.22
CA VAL A 144 15.35 10.54 4.65
C VAL A 144 15.05 9.16 4.11
N PHE A 145 15.97 8.59 3.34
CA PHE A 145 15.82 7.24 2.83
C PHE A 145 16.37 6.22 3.86
N VAL A 146 15.51 5.29 4.29
CA VAL A 146 15.79 4.27 5.30
C VAL A 146 15.47 2.91 4.66
N PRO A 147 16.43 2.27 3.96
CA PRO A 147 16.13 1.07 3.18
C PRO A 147 15.53 -0.07 4.01
N ASN A 148 15.95 -0.19 5.26
CA ASN A 148 15.47 -1.19 6.22
C ASN A 148 14.29 -0.70 7.08
N LEU A 149 13.53 0.33 6.66
CA LEU A 149 12.45 0.91 7.47
C LEU A 149 11.43 -0.14 7.95
N VAL A 150 10.90 -0.96 7.04
CA VAL A 150 9.97 -2.04 7.40
C VAL A 150 10.70 -3.31 7.82
N ASP A 151 11.91 -3.52 7.29
CA ASP A 151 12.73 -4.71 7.59
C ASP A 151 13.04 -4.85 9.10
N GLN A 152 13.12 -3.73 9.83
CA GLN A 152 13.25 -3.72 11.30
C GLN A 152 12.10 -4.44 12.03
N LEU A 153 10.93 -4.51 11.41
CA LEU A 153 9.71 -5.11 11.97
C LEU A 153 9.60 -6.61 11.67
N LEU A 154 10.44 -7.13 10.76
CA LEU A 154 10.32 -8.49 10.25
C LEU A 154 10.66 -9.56 11.30
N GLY A 155 11.53 -9.27 12.28
CA GLY A 155 11.84 -10.21 13.35
C GLY A 155 10.60 -10.56 14.20
N PRO A 156 10.01 -9.57 14.91
CA PRO A 156 8.86 -9.79 15.78
C PRO A 156 7.64 -10.35 15.04
N ILE A 157 7.36 -9.85 13.83
CA ILE A 157 6.22 -10.33 13.03
C ILE A 157 6.42 -11.79 12.59
N VAL A 158 7.62 -12.19 12.17
CA VAL A 158 7.89 -13.57 11.73
C VAL A 158 7.71 -14.53 12.89
N GLU A 159 8.20 -14.18 14.07
CA GLU A 159 8.00 -14.98 15.27
C GLU A 159 6.50 -15.12 15.61
N ALA A 160 5.77 -14.01 15.65
CA ALA A 160 4.35 -14.00 15.96
C ALA A 160 3.53 -14.82 14.94
N LEU A 161 3.76 -14.61 13.64
CA LEU A 161 3.03 -15.30 12.57
C LEU A 161 3.39 -16.79 12.43
N ARG A 162 4.60 -17.19 12.82
CA ARG A 162 4.99 -18.61 12.88
C ARG A 162 4.25 -19.34 13.99
N SER A 163 3.95 -18.67 15.09
CA SER A 163 3.23 -19.25 16.23
C SER A 163 1.75 -19.49 15.94
N LEU A 164 1.18 -18.77 14.96
CA LEU A 164 -0.19 -18.93 14.50
C LEU A 164 -0.29 -20.12 13.51
N LEU A 165 -0.51 -21.31 14.06
CA LEU A 165 -0.57 -22.56 13.30
C LEU A 165 -1.88 -22.72 12.54
N PHE A 166 -1.77 -23.21 11.31
CA PHE A 166 -2.90 -23.55 10.45
C PHE A 166 -3.17 -25.06 10.48
N GLN A 167 -4.45 -25.42 10.65
CA GLN A 167 -4.92 -26.81 10.66
C GLN A 167 -5.85 -27.06 9.47
N TRP A 168 -5.43 -27.98 8.61
CA TRP A 168 -6.21 -28.42 7.46
C TRP A 168 -7.44 -29.24 7.89
N GLY A 169 -8.53 -29.12 7.14
CA GLY A 169 -9.79 -29.82 7.41
C GLY A 169 -10.69 -29.15 8.45
N MET A 170 -10.27 -28.03 9.05
CA MET A 170 -11.13 -27.20 9.90
C MET A 170 -11.76 -26.08 9.09
N ASP A 171 -13.09 -26.10 8.94
CA ASP A 171 -13.85 -25.13 8.13
C ASP A 171 -13.52 -23.67 8.47
N LYS A 172 -13.44 -23.34 9.77
CA LYS A 172 -13.14 -21.96 10.22
C LYS A 172 -11.75 -21.49 9.77
N TYR A 173 -10.76 -22.37 9.79
CA TYR A 173 -9.42 -22.05 9.30
C TYR A 173 -9.40 -21.97 7.77
N GLN A 174 -10.14 -22.83 7.08
CA GLN A 174 -10.27 -22.73 5.64
C GLN A 174 -10.86 -21.38 5.20
N CYS A 175 -11.86 -20.86 5.92
CA CYS A 175 -12.36 -19.50 5.70
C CYS A 175 -11.27 -18.44 5.87
N PHE A 176 -10.43 -18.55 6.90
CA PHE A 176 -9.31 -17.64 7.11
C PHE A 176 -8.28 -17.69 5.97
N LEU A 177 -7.93 -18.88 5.50
CA LEU A 177 -7.06 -19.08 4.33
C LEU A 177 -7.62 -18.34 3.10
N TYR A 178 -8.93 -18.45 2.84
CA TYR A 178 -9.59 -17.78 1.72
C TYR A 178 -9.58 -16.25 1.80
N CYS A 179 -9.38 -15.69 2.99
CA CYS A 179 -9.28 -14.25 3.19
C CYS A 179 -7.85 -13.70 3.01
N ILE A 180 -6.83 -14.55 2.98
CA ILE A 180 -5.41 -14.13 2.98
C ILE A 180 -4.65 -14.64 1.77
N HIS A 181 -4.86 -15.89 1.37
CA HIS A 181 -3.98 -16.51 0.39
C HIS A 181 -4.22 -15.92 -1.01
N ASN A 182 -3.20 -15.28 -1.59
CA ASN A 182 -3.31 -14.53 -2.84
C ASN A 182 -3.81 -15.34 -4.04
N PHE A 183 -3.53 -16.65 -4.08
CA PHE A 183 -4.11 -17.51 -5.13
C PHE A 183 -5.64 -17.51 -5.14
N VAL A 184 -6.26 -17.36 -3.96
CA VAL A 184 -7.71 -17.35 -3.79
C VAL A 184 -8.26 -15.94 -3.90
N THR A 185 -7.68 -14.98 -3.15
CA THR A 185 -8.20 -13.61 -3.08
C THR A 185 -8.13 -12.88 -4.41
N CYS A 186 -7.15 -13.23 -5.27
CA CYS A 186 -6.99 -12.63 -6.60
C CYS A 186 -7.69 -13.39 -7.73
N ALA A 187 -8.32 -14.54 -7.47
CA ALA A 187 -8.81 -15.44 -8.52
C ALA A 187 -9.87 -14.83 -9.46
N ASN A 188 -10.60 -13.81 -8.99
CA ASN A 188 -11.70 -13.17 -9.73
C ASN A 188 -11.38 -11.75 -10.19
N LEU A 189 -10.11 -11.35 -10.20
CA LEU A 189 -9.68 -10.04 -10.62
C LEU A 189 -9.45 -9.97 -12.14
N PRO A 190 -9.61 -8.80 -12.76
CA PRO A 190 -9.44 -8.65 -14.20
C PRO A 190 -7.98 -8.95 -14.62
N PRO A 191 -7.75 -9.76 -15.67
CA PRO A 191 -6.42 -10.10 -16.15
C PRO A 191 -5.74 -8.95 -16.93
N VAL A 192 -6.45 -7.84 -17.12
CA VAL A 192 -5.96 -6.62 -17.75
C VAL A 192 -6.38 -5.43 -16.90
N ILE A 193 -5.43 -4.53 -16.60
CA ILE A 193 -5.71 -3.26 -15.93
C ILE A 193 -6.24 -2.27 -16.96
N TRP A 194 -7.46 -1.77 -16.75
CA TRP A 194 -8.11 -0.74 -17.58
C TRP A 194 -8.12 0.64 -16.91
N SER A 195 -8.03 0.67 -15.58
CA SER A 195 -8.20 1.86 -14.77
C SER A 195 -7.39 1.82 -13.48
N GLU A 196 -7.24 2.98 -12.83
CA GLU A 196 -6.70 3.06 -11.47
C GLU A 196 -7.55 2.27 -10.46
N LYS A 197 -8.86 2.13 -10.73
CA LYS A 197 -9.77 1.34 -9.90
C LYS A 197 -9.44 -0.16 -9.93
N ASP A 198 -8.95 -0.67 -11.05
CA ASP A 198 -8.50 -2.07 -11.13
C ASP A 198 -7.25 -2.27 -10.27
N VAL A 199 -6.31 -1.32 -10.30
CA VAL A 199 -5.11 -1.36 -9.42
C VAL A 199 -5.51 -1.31 -7.95
N GLU A 200 -6.46 -0.45 -7.58
CA GLU A 200 -7.03 -0.43 -6.23
C GLU A 200 -7.63 -1.79 -5.83
N GLN A 201 -8.47 -2.40 -6.70
CA GLN A 201 -9.08 -3.70 -6.42
C GLN A 201 -8.02 -4.80 -6.24
N TRP A 202 -7.01 -4.81 -7.10
CA TRP A 202 -5.88 -5.71 -7.00
C TRP A 202 -5.12 -5.52 -5.69
N ALA A 203 -4.71 -4.29 -5.34
CA ALA A 203 -4.03 -4.00 -4.09
C ALA A 203 -4.87 -4.40 -2.86
N HIS A 204 -6.19 -4.17 -2.88
CA HIS A 204 -7.07 -4.62 -1.81
C HIS A 204 -7.09 -6.14 -1.65
N ALA A 205 -7.12 -6.88 -2.76
CA ALA A 205 -7.22 -8.32 -2.76
C ALA A 205 -5.88 -9.03 -2.47
N SER A 206 -4.75 -8.48 -2.93
CA SER A 206 -3.44 -9.11 -2.81
C SER A 206 -2.60 -8.63 -1.62
N LEU A 207 -2.90 -7.43 -1.10
CA LEU A 207 -2.12 -6.80 -0.03
C LEU A 207 -2.99 -6.41 1.16
N LEU A 208 -3.93 -5.47 0.97
CA LEU A 208 -4.50 -4.75 2.11
C LEU A 208 -5.46 -5.59 2.94
N ARG A 209 -6.46 -6.25 2.32
CA ARG A 209 -7.41 -7.08 3.07
C ARG A 209 -6.74 -8.31 3.67
N PRO A 210 -5.88 -9.05 2.93
CA PRO A 210 -5.06 -10.10 3.54
C PRO A 210 -4.26 -9.61 4.76
N ALA A 211 -3.55 -8.48 4.64
CA ALA A 211 -2.78 -7.93 5.74
C ALA A 211 -3.66 -7.54 6.94
N LEU A 212 -4.85 -6.99 6.68
CA LEU A 212 -5.81 -6.68 7.74
C LEU A 212 -6.28 -7.94 8.48
N HIS A 213 -6.56 -9.04 7.78
CA HIS A 213 -6.93 -10.31 8.41
C HIS A 213 -5.80 -10.88 9.26
N VAL A 214 -4.55 -10.76 8.79
CA VAL A 214 -3.36 -11.15 9.54
C VAL A 214 -3.24 -10.35 10.84
N VAL A 215 -3.40 -9.03 10.78
CA VAL A 215 -3.33 -8.17 11.99
C VAL A 215 -4.46 -8.47 12.96
N LYS A 216 -5.68 -8.73 12.47
CA LYS A 216 -6.79 -9.17 13.34
C LYS A 216 -6.49 -10.48 14.05
N ALA A 217 -5.86 -11.44 13.37
CA ALA A 217 -5.44 -12.68 14.01
C ALA A 217 -4.35 -12.45 15.07
N LEU A 218 -3.38 -11.58 14.79
CA LEU A 218 -2.34 -11.21 15.76
C LEU A 218 -2.91 -10.55 17.02
N LEU A 219 -3.80 -9.58 16.88
CA LEU A 219 -4.42 -8.89 18.01
C LEU A 219 -5.23 -9.84 18.91
N ARG A 220 -5.77 -10.92 18.33
CA ARG A 220 -6.55 -11.93 19.06
C ARG A 220 -5.70 -13.07 19.61
N GLY A 221 -4.57 -13.38 18.96
CA GLY A 221 -3.81 -14.59 19.21
C GLY A 221 -4.46 -15.87 18.66
N ASP A 222 -5.41 -15.76 17.73
CA ASP A 222 -6.11 -16.90 17.10
C ASP A 222 -6.60 -16.56 15.67
N LEU A 223 -6.78 -17.58 14.84
CA LEU A 223 -7.29 -17.50 13.46
C LEU A 223 -8.82 -17.47 13.40
N LEU A 224 -9.50 -17.83 14.48
CA LEU A 224 -10.96 -17.89 14.53
C LEU A 224 -11.56 -16.48 14.54
N TYR A 225 -12.18 -16.11 13.42
CA TYR A 225 -12.90 -14.86 13.30
C TYR A 225 -14.41 -15.06 13.39
N GLU A 226 -14.97 -14.73 14.55
CA GLU A 226 -16.42 -14.54 14.69
C GLU A 226 -16.73 -13.05 14.53
N PHE A 227 -17.58 -12.73 13.54
CA PHE A 227 -18.16 -11.40 13.44
C PHE A 227 -19.07 -11.19 14.65
N PRO A 228 -18.90 -10.12 15.43
CA PRO A 228 -19.88 -9.75 16.44
C PRO A 228 -21.24 -9.58 15.75
N GLN A 229 -22.20 -10.44 16.07
CA GLN A 229 -23.50 -10.45 15.37
C GLN A 229 -24.34 -9.20 15.64
N ASP A 230 -24.04 -8.51 16.74
CA ASP A 230 -24.77 -7.34 17.22
C ASP A 230 -24.18 -6.01 16.72
N GLY A 231 -23.05 -6.04 16.02
CA GLY A 231 -22.38 -4.85 15.50
C GLY A 231 -21.88 -3.88 16.59
N THR A 232 -21.84 -4.30 17.86
CA THR A 232 -21.44 -3.43 18.97
C THR A 232 -19.93 -3.39 19.17
N ASP A 233 -19.22 -4.40 18.66
CA ASP A 233 -17.77 -4.55 18.83
C ASP A 233 -17.00 -4.12 17.56
N ILE A 234 -17.11 -2.83 17.23
CA ILE A 234 -16.31 -2.15 16.19
C ILE A 234 -14.92 -1.78 16.77
N GLN A 235 -14.33 -2.64 17.62
CA GLN A 235 -12.99 -2.42 18.18
C GLN A 235 -11.88 -2.93 17.27
N TYR A 236 -12.22 -3.55 16.14
CA TYR A 236 -11.21 -4.10 15.24
C TYR A 236 -10.83 -3.12 14.15
N PRO A 237 -9.54 -3.12 13.75
CA PRO A 237 -9.09 -2.29 12.66
C PRO A 237 -9.85 -2.62 11.37
N TYR A 238 -10.01 -1.62 10.51
CA TYR A 238 -10.66 -1.77 9.21
C TYR A 238 -10.05 -0.85 8.16
N ILE A 239 -10.26 -1.17 6.89
CA ILE A 239 -9.83 -0.31 5.78
C ILE A 239 -11.05 0.46 5.27
N SER A 240 -10.87 1.76 5.05
CA SER A 240 -11.93 2.65 4.55
C SER A 240 -11.40 3.60 3.50
N SER A 241 -12.25 4.03 2.57
CA SER A 241 -11.97 5.05 1.55
C SER A 241 -12.25 6.50 2.04
N ALA A 242 -12.40 6.70 3.35
CA ALA A 242 -12.50 7.99 4.04
C ALA A 242 -13.76 8.84 3.76
N PRO A 243 -14.85 8.69 4.57
CA PRO A 243 -16.13 9.29 4.21
C PRO A 243 -16.31 10.80 4.50
N ALA A 244 -15.40 11.50 5.20
CA ALA A 244 -15.73 12.86 5.68
C ALA A 244 -14.55 13.83 5.96
N PHE A 245 -13.44 13.73 5.23
CA PHE A 245 -12.28 14.59 5.50
C PHE A 245 -12.03 15.64 4.43
N GLN A 246 -11.38 16.74 4.82
CA GLN A 246 -10.95 17.78 3.89
C GLN A 246 -9.99 17.24 2.83
N VAL A 247 -9.12 16.29 3.22
CA VAL A 247 -8.19 15.60 2.34
C VAL A 247 -8.50 14.10 2.42
N THR A 248 -8.98 13.55 1.31
CA THR A 248 -9.39 12.15 1.19
C THR A 248 -8.23 11.33 0.62
N PRO A 249 -7.65 10.40 1.38
CA PRO A 249 -6.76 9.39 0.83
C PRO A 249 -7.55 8.38 0.00
N ASP A 250 -6.88 7.64 -0.88
CA ASP A 250 -7.56 6.59 -1.64
C ASP A 250 -8.06 5.47 -0.72
N ALA A 251 -7.24 5.10 0.26
CA ALA A 251 -7.63 4.24 1.38
C ALA A 251 -6.92 4.63 2.67
N MET A 252 -7.43 4.15 3.79
CA MET A 252 -6.77 4.30 5.09
C MET A 252 -7.07 3.10 5.98
N LEU A 253 -6.07 2.72 6.78
CA LEU A 253 -6.25 1.81 7.89
C LEU A 253 -6.74 2.61 9.10
N VAL A 254 -7.97 2.34 9.51
CA VAL A 254 -8.54 2.83 10.76
C VAL A 254 -8.21 1.83 11.85
N THR A 255 -7.54 2.30 12.91
CA THR A 255 -7.12 1.47 14.06
C THR A 255 -8.21 1.39 15.11
N GLU A 256 -8.89 2.51 15.35
CA GLU A 256 -9.94 2.65 16.36
C GLU A 256 -11.06 3.60 15.92
N GLY A 257 -12.21 3.49 16.58
CA GLY A 257 -13.33 4.44 16.47
C GLY A 257 -14.30 4.18 15.32
N VAL A 258 -15.39 4.96 15.31
CA VAL A 258 -16.45 4.89 14.29
C VAL A 258 -16.90 6.33 13.95
N ARG A 259 -17.20 6.58 12.68
CA ARG A 259 -17.70 7.88 12.17
C ARG A 259 -16.67 9.02 12.32
N SER A 260 -16.92 10.00 13.20
CA SER A 260 -16.10 11.21 13.33
C SER A 260 -14.85 11.02 14.18
N ASP A 261 -14.86 10.02 15.06
CA ASP A 261 -13.84 9.85 16.10
C ASP A 261 -12.90 8.70 15.74
N ILE A 262 -12.59 8.57 14.44
CA ILE A 262 -11.73 7.50 13.94
C ILE A 262 -10.26 7.86 14.13
N GLU A 263 -9.48 6.90 14.57
CA GLU A 263 -8.02 6.97 14.56
C GLU A 263 -7.48 6.34 13.28
N VAL A 264 -6.71 7.10 12.51
CA VAL A 264 -6.09 6.61 11.28
C VAL A 264 -4.67 6.19 11.59
N GLY A 265 -4.39 4.89 11.50
CA GLY A 265 -3.04 4.34 11.65
C GLY A 265 -2.19 4.55 10.40
N VAL A 266 -2.74 4.29 9.22
CA VAL A 266 -2.01 4.34 7.93
C VAL A 266 -2.81 5.05 6.85
N SER A 267 -2.20 6.02 6.16
CA SER A 267 -2.74 6.56 4.90
C SER A 267 -2.23 5.75 3.70
N ILE A 268 -3.09 5.42 2.74
CA ILE A 268 -2.77 4.54 1.62
C ILE A 268 -3.11 5.26 0.31
N GLU A 269 -2.11 5.35 -0.57
CA GLU A 269 -2.24 5.91 -1.91
C GLU A 269 -2.07 4.79 -2.95
N PHE A 270 -2.99 4.69 -3.91
CA PHE A 270 -2.84 3.79 -5.06
C PHE A 270 -2.31 4.57 -6.25
N LYS A 271 -1.43 3.97 -7.03
CA LYS A 271 -0.99 4.54 -8.30
C LYS A 271 -0.87 3.46 -9.34
N THR A 272 -1.13 3.80 -10.60
CA THR A 272 -0.88 2.85 -11.68
C THR A 272 0.63 2.71 -11.92
N PRO A 273 1.11 1.56 -12.42
CA PRO A 273 2.54 1.44 -12.72
C PRO A 273 3.01 2.46 -13.77
N ALA A 274 2.12 2.90 -14.68
CA ALA A 274 2.39 4.00 -15.58
C ALA A 274 2.63 5.30 -14.80
N ALA A 275 1.67 5.77 -14.00
CA ALA A 275 1.80 6.97 -13.15
C ALA A 275 3.06 6.96 -12.27
N TRP A 276 3.44 5.78 -11.79
CA TRP A 276 4.60 5.56 -10.94
C TRP A 276 5.95 5.62 -11.68
N SER A 277 6.00 5.08 -12.91
CA SER A 277 7.23 4.94 -13.72
C SER A 277 7.53 6.11 -14.64
N LEU A 278 6.67 7.14 -14.66
CA LEU A 278 6.76 8.28 -15.58
C LEU A 278 7.75 9.33 -15.10
N SER A 279 8.99 9.07 -15.45
CA SER A 279 9.91 10.12 -15.85
C SER A 279 10.37 9.82 -17.27
N GLU A 280 9.58 10.19 -18.28
CA GLU A 280 10.00 10.11 -19.70
C GLU A 280 11.10 11.11 -20.03
N LYS A 281 11.26 12.17 -19.21
CA LYS A 281 12.21 13.27 -19.44
C LYS A 281 13.64 12.97 -18.98
N TRP A 282 13.84 11.91 -18.19
CA TRP A 282 15.15 11.58 -17.63
C TRP A 282 15.67 10.26 -18.21
N PRO A 283 17.01 10.04 -18.23
CA PRO A 283 17.57 8.74 -18.61
C PRO A 283 16.89 7.62 -17.84
N LYS A 284 16.74 6.43 -18.44
CA LYS A 284 15.98 5.30 -17.87
C LYS A 284 16.43 4.88 -16.45
N GLU A 285 17.59 5.35 -16.02
CA GLU A 285 18.27 5.09 -14.76
C GLU A 285 17.75 5.98 -13.60
N PHE A 286 17.17 7.15 -13.89
CA PHE A 286 16.70 8.15 -12.90
C PHE A 286 15.18 8.32 -12.88
N LYS A 287 14.46 7.20 -12.92
CA LYS A 287 13.01 7.21 -13.11
C LYS A 287 12.21 7.48 -11.85
N HIS A 288 12.80 7.32 -10.66
CA HIS A 288 12.04 7.26 -9.42
C HIS A 288 12.81 7.88 -8.27
N ILE A 289 12.19 8.79 -7.52
CA ILE A 289 12.77 9.43 -6.33
C ILE A 289 13.42 8.43 -5.39
N VAL A 290 12.77 7.29 -5.12
CA VAL A 290 13.36 6.24 -4.28
C VAL A 290 14.54 5.56 -4.97
N ASN A 291 14.51 5.36 -6.29
CA ASN A 291 15.67 4.81 -7.01
C ASN A 291 16.83 5.80 -6.99
N ASP A 292 16.56 7.10 -7.16
CA ASP A 292 17.56 8.15 -7.11
C ASP A 292 18.20 8.21 -5.72
N LEU A 293 17.39 8.20 -4.66
CA LEU A 293 17.86 8.13 -3.28
C LEU A 293 18.63 6.83 -3.01
N GLN A 294 18.21 5.71 -3.61
CA GLN A 294 18.93 4.43 -3.54
C GLN A 294 20.28 4.48 -4.24
N LEU A 295 20.38 5.13 -5.40
CA LEU A 295 21.63 5.28 -6.14
C LEU A 295 22.63 6.17 -5.38
N LEU A 296 22.14 7.06 -4.52
CA LEU A 296 22.97 7.89 -3.65
C LEU A 296 23.48 7.14 -2.40
N LEU A 297 22.91 5.99 -2.06
CA LEU A 297 23.18 5.26 -0.81
C LEU A 297 24.63 4.90 -0.53
N PRO A 298 25.46 4.43 -1.49
CA PRO A 298 26.78 3.90 -1.14
C PRO A 298 27.65 4.90 -0.38
N ASP A 299 27.41 6.20 -0.60
CA ASP A 299 28.17 7.30 0.00
C ASP A 299 27.34 8.12 1.01
N MET A 300 26.09 7.75 1.28
CA MET A 300 25.17 8.55 2.11
C MET A 300 25.14 8.01 3.55
N PRO A 301 25.58 8.78 4.56
CA PRO A 301 25.43 8.41 5.95
C PRO A 301 23.97 8.12 6.32
N VAL A 302 23.74 7.16 7.20
CA VAL A 302 22.41 6.87 7.75
C VAL A 302 21.83 8.12 8.39
N GLY A 303 20.57 8.45 8.06
CA GLY A 303 19.89 9.63 8.57
C GLY A 303 20.09 10.90 7.74
N SER A 304 20.93 10.86 6.68
CA SER A 304 21.08 12.01 5.78
C SER A 304 19.75 12.38 5.15
N ALA A 305 19.37 13.65 5.31
CA ALA A 305 18.19 14.21 4.69
C ALA A 305 18.53 14.88 3.35
N VAL A 306 17.63 14.68 2.39
CA VAL A 306 17.55 15.49 1.17
C VAL A 306 16.45 16.53 1.35
N LEU A 307 16.71 17.75 0.90
CA LEU A 307 15.73 18.83 0.92
C LEU A 307 14.59 18.52 -0.06
N PHE A 308 13.37 18.74 0.42
CA PHE A 308 12.16 18.75 -0.38
C PHE A 308 11.61 20.18 -0.45
N ASN A 309 11.58 20.73 -1.65
CA ASN A 309 10.99 22.02 -1.94
C ASN A 309 9.49 21.87 -2.14
N TRP A 310 8.72 22.31 -1.15
CA TRP A 310 7.28 22.32 -1.25
C TRP A 310 6.82 23.26 -2.37
N PRO A 311 5.92 22.84 -3.27
CA PRO A 311 5.41 23.70 -4.34
C PRO A 311 4.69 24.95 -3.83
N ASP A 312 5.05 26.10 -4.40
CA ASP A 312 4.40 27.40 -4.22
C ASP A 312 3.77 27.89 -5.53
N LEU A 313 2.46 28.18 -5.54
CA LEU A 313 1.74 28.66 -6.72
C LEU A 313 2.16 30.07 -7.18
N ALA A 314 2.77 30.87 -6.30
CA ALA A 314 3.31 32.18 -6.68
C ALA A 314 4.56 32.06 -7.57
N ILE A 315 5.25 30.92 -7.49
CA ILE A 315 6.56 30.70 -8.12
C ILE A 315 6.44 29.64 -9.22
N HIS A 316 5.68 28.57 -8.98
CA HIS A 316 5.65 27.39 -9.83
C HIS A 316 4.36 27.27 -10.63
N ASN A 317 4.50 26.86 -11.89
CA ASN A 317 3.37 26.39 -12.69
C ASN A 317 3.03 24.96 -12.25
N GLU A 318 1.75 24.66 -12.06
CA GLU A 318 1.33 23.31 -11.68
C GLU A 318 1.80 22.23 -12.67
N ASN A 319 1.86 22.56 -13.96
CA ASN A 319 2.33 21.65 -15.01
C ASN A 319 3.86 21.41 -14.97
N THR A 320 4.61 22.19 -14.19
CA THR A 320 6.06 21.99 -14.01
C THR A 320 6.39 21.14 -12.79
N ILE A 321 5.41 20.84 -11.94
CA ILE A 321 5.63 20.00 -10.75
C ILE A 321 5.72 18.54 -11.20
N GLU A 322 6.82 17.88 -10.83
CA GLU A 322 7.03 16.46 -11.14
C GLU A 322 5.93 15.58 -10.51
N SER A 323 5.49 14.54 -11.24
CA SER A 323 4.47 13.59 -10.76
C SER A 323 4.79 12.99 -9.38
N GLN A 324 6.05 12.65 -9.12
CA GLN A 324 6.46 12.10 -7.83
C GLN A 324 6.43 13.14 -6.71
N ALA A 325 6.81 14.39 -6.99
CA ALA A 325 6.64 15.48 -6.03
C ALA A 325 5.15 15.70 -5.70
N ARG A 326 4.25 15.56 -6.69
CA ARG A 326 2.80 15.64 -6.46
C ARG A 326 2.30 14.51 -5.56
N ILE A 327 2.71 13.27 -5.81
CA ILE A 327 2.38 12.11 -4.96
C ILE A 327 2.85 12.34 -3.52
N LEU A 328 4.09 12.81 -3.33
CA LEU A 328 4.60 13.09 -1.99
C LEU A 328 3.84 14.21 -1.28
N CYS A 329 3.46 15.28 -1.99
CA CYS A 329 2.65 16.35 -1.42
C CYS A 329 1.28 15.84 -1.00
N GLN A 330 0.63 15.01 -1.83
CA GLN A 330 -0.67 14.39 -1.54
C GLN A 330 -0.57 13.52 -0.29
N LEU A 331 0.36 12.57 -0.28
CA LEU A 331 0.58 11.67 0.85
C LEU A 331 0.91 12.46 2.13
N TRP A 332 1.87 13.37 2.07
CA TRP A 332 2.27 14.18 3.23
C TRP A 332 1.10 14.99 3.79
N THR A 333 0.31 15.61 2.92
CA THR A 333 -0.88 16.36 3.31
C THR A 333 -1.88 15.45 4.03
N GLN A 334 -2.09 14.23 3.54
CA GLN A 334 -2.91 13.24 4.25
C GLN A 334 -2.32 12.93 5.64
N LEU A 335 -1.02 12.66 5.76
CA LEU A 335 -0.37 12.39 7.07
C LEU A 335 -0.56 13.55 8.06
N VAL A 336 -0.50 14.80 7.58
CA VAL A 336 -0.72 15.99 8.40
C VAL A 336 -2.17 16.11 8.84
N TYR A 337 -3.13 16.11 7.90
CA TYR A 337 -4.54 16.35 8.20
C TYR A 337 -5.16 15.21 9.02
N LYS A 338 -4.73 13.97 8.82
CA LYS A 338 -5.19 12.81 9.59
C LYS A 338 -4.47 12.63 10.92
N LYS A 339 -3.40 13.39 11.16
CA LYS A 339 -2.48 13.19 12.29
C LYS A 339 -1.94 11.75 12.35
N CYS A 340 -1.81 11.08 11.21
CA CYS A 340 -1.28 9.72 11.16
C CYS A 340 0.24 9.74 10.94
N GLY A 341 0.93 8.84 11.63
CA GLY A 341 2.40 8.76 11.61
C GLY A 341 2.93 7.91 10.45
N MET A 342 2.07 7.14 9.79
CA MET A 342 2.46 6.12 8.82
C MET A 342 1.66 6.27 7.53
N GLY A 343 2.32 6.01 6.42
CA GLY A 343 1.71 5.98 5.09
C GLY A 343 2.29 4.87 4.24
N MET A 344 1.62 4.56 3.14
CA MET A 344 2.16 3.72 2.08
C MET A 344 1.61 4.18 0.73
N ALA A 345 2.38 3.92 -0.32
CA ALA A 345 1.96 4.09 -1.70
C ALA A 345 2.24 2.78 -2.43
N THR A 346 1.27 2.31 -3.20
CA THR A 346 1.39 1.02 -3.89
C THR A 346 0.86 1.08 -5.30
N THR A 347 1.57 0.39 -6.20
CA THR A 347 1.08 0.05 -7.54
C THR A 347 0.58 -1.38 -7.63
N GLU A 348 0.30 -2.01 -6.49
CA GLU A 348 0.19 -3.47 -6.26
C GLU A 348 1.55 -4.19 -6.32
N TYR A 349 2.40 -3.84 -7.28
CA TYR A 349 3.71 -4.48 -7.51
C TYR A 349 4.82 -3.84 -6.73
N ASP A 350 4.85 -2.51 -6.76
CA ASP A 350 5.82 -1.70 -6.05
C ASP A 350 5.12 -1.11 -4.85
N THR A 351 5.62 -1.40 -3.66
CA THR A 351 5.10 -0.82 -2.43
C THR A 351 6.21 -0.08 -1.69
N ILE A 352 5.92 1.17 -1.32
CA ILE A 352 6.82 2.02 -0.55
C ILE A 352 6.09 2.46 0.71
N PHE A 353 6.80 2.39 1.83
CA PHE A 353 6.29 2.75 3.14
C PHE A 353 6.92 4.06 3.61
N TYR A 354 6.13 4.83 4.35
CA TYR A 354 6.49 6.16 4.77
C TYR A 354 6.23 6.33 6.26
N ALA A 355 7.22 6.82 7.01
CA ALA A 355 7.02 7.24 8.39
C ALA A 355 7.22 8.75 8.51
N ARG A 356 6.33 9.42 9.24
CA ARG A 356 6.44 10.84 9.55
C ARG A 356 7.27 11.03 10.82
N GLY A 357 8.26 11.92 10.76
CA GLY A 357 9.03 12.29 11.94
C GLY A 357 8.17 12.94 13.02
N LYS A 358 8.67 12.92 14.26
CA LYS A 358 7.97 13.47 15.45
C LYS A 358 8.80 14.58 16.09
N GLY A 359 8.15 15.43 16.89
CA GLY A 359 8.84 16.49 17.63
C GLY A 359 9.60 17.44 16.72
N ALA A 360 10.92 17.59 16.93
CA ALA A 360 11.78 18.46 16.13
C ALA A 360 11.97 18.00 14.66
N GLU A 361 11.50 16.79 14.32
CA GLU A 361 11.57 16.19 12.99
C GLU A 361 10.18 16.10 12.33
N SER A 362 9.19 16.86 12.80
CA SER A 362 7.78 16.79 12.34
C SER A 362 7.54 17.18 10.87
N ASP A 363 8.55 17.74 10.20
CA ASP A 363 8.61 18.14 8.79
C ASP A 363 9.47 17.17 7.93
N THR A 364 9.78 15.98 8.48
CA THR A 364 10.60 14.96 7.82
C THR A 364 9.77 13.72 7.47
N LEU A 365 9.97 13.20 6.25
CA LEU A 365 9.40 11.95 5.76
C LEU A 365 10.52 10.91 5.59
N PHE A 366 10.36 9.77 6.25
CA PHE A 366 11.27 8.62 6.15
C PHE A 366 10.68 7.62 5.16
N LEU A 367 11.47 7.17 4.18
CA LEU A 367 11.02 6.30 3.09
C LEU A 367 11.70 4.95 3.19
N SER A 368 10.94 3.87 3.03
CA SER A 368 11.51 2.53 2.86
C SER A 368 12.11 2.35 1.47
N ARG A 369 12.86 1.26 1.27
CA ARG A 369 13.07 0.71 -0.08
C ARG A 369 11.72 0.35 -0.74
N THR A 370 11.75 0.18 -2.05
CA THR A 370 10.63 -0.41 -2.78
C THR A 370 10.57 -1.91 -2.52
N TYR A 371 9.40 -2.41 -2.13
CA TYR A 371 9.09 -3.83 -2.02
C TYR A 371 8.41 -4.28 -3.31
N ILE A 372 9.04 -5.22 -4.01
CA ILE A 372 8.51 -5.84 -5.23
C ILE A 372 7.90 -7.21 -4.93
N ALA A 373 7.29 -7.87 -5.93
CA ALA A 373 6.65 -9.18 -5.77
C ALA A 373 7.52 -10.26 -5.08
N ASN A 374 8.85 -10.21 -5.25
CA ASN A 374 9.79 -11.16 -4.65
C ASN A 374 10.25 -10.79 -3.23
N ASP A 375 9.88 -9.62 -2.73
CA ASP A 375 10.21 -9.15 -1.37
C ASP A 375 9.13 -9.51 -0.34
N CYS A 376 8.20 -10.43 -0.68
CA CYS A 376 7.02 -10.75 0.13
C CYS A 376 6.28 -9.49 0.61
N PRO A 377 5.77 -8.65 -0.30
CA PRO A 377 5.18 -7.36 0.06
C PRO A 377 3.96 -7.52 0.97
N LEU A 378 3.23 -8.63 0.90
CA LEU A 378 2.15 -8.93 1.85
C LEU A 378 2.67 -9.00 3.30
N LEU A 379 3.80 -9.69 3.54
CA LEU A 379 4.43 -9.71 4.86
C LEU A 379 4.87 -8.30 5.30
N ALA A 380 5.42 -7.48 4.39
CA ALA A 380 5.79 -6.11 4.69
C ALA A 380 4.57 -5.25 5.08
N VAL A 381 3.46 -5.34 4.33
CA VAL A 381 2.20 -4.63 4.64
C VAL A 381 1.61 -5.13 5.95
N SER A 382 1.60 -6.45 6.21
CA SER A 382 1.19 -7.03 7.49
C SER A 382 2.01 -6.48 8.66
N SER A 383 3.34 -6.36 8.50
CA SER A 383 4.24 -5.80 9.51
C SER A 383 3.93 -4.33 9.79
N TRP A 384 3.70 -3.56 8.72
CA TRP A 384 3.37 -2.14 8.79
C TRP A 384 2.03 -1.91 9.51
N PHE A 385 1.01 -2.69 9.15
CA PHE A 385 -0.30 -2.62 9.79
C PHE A 385 -0.24 -3.13 11.24
N ALA A 386 0.56 -4.15 11.53
CA ALA A 386 0.70 -4.68 12.89
C ALA A 386 1.27 -3.65 13.86
N VAL A 387 2.26 -2.86 13.44
CA VAL A 387 2.77 -1.73 14.24
C VAL A 387 1.73 -0.64 14.37
N ALA A 388 1.06 -0.25 13.28
CA ALA A 388 0.04 0.80 13.30
C ALA A 388 -1.13 0.45 14.25
N CYS A 389 -1.53 -0.82 14.32
CA CYS A 389 -2.60 -1.30 15.20
C CYS A 389 -2.13 -1.71 16.60
N GLY A 390 -0.84 -1.53 16.95
CA GLY A 390 -0.30 -1.90 18.26
C GLY A 390 -0.16 -3.41 18.51
N ALA A 391 -0.33 -4.26 17.48
CA ALA A 391 -0.04 -5.69 17.57
C ALA A 391 1.47 -5.98 17.70
N ILE A 392 2.30 -5.05 17.20
CA ILE A 392 3.75 -5.01 17.41
C ILE A 392 4.11 -3.65 18.02
N SER A 393 5.01 -3.63 19.00
CA SER A 393 5.45 -2.37 19.62
C SER A 393 6.07 -1.43 18.60
N ASN A 394 5.69 -0.15 18.68
CA ASN A 394 6.29 0.92 17.88
C ASN A 394 7.79 1.13 18.19
N ASP A 395 8.31 0.61 19.31
CA ASP A 395 9.74 0.69 19.66
C ASP A 395 10.64 -0.11 18.70
N HIS A 396 10.05 -1.05 17.94
CA HIS A 396 10.74 -1.76 16.87
C HIS A 396 10.93 -0.90 15.61
N LEU A 397 10.21 0.21 15.48
CA LEU A 397 10.35 1.15 14.36
C LEU A 397 11.29 2.29 14.75
N GLN A 398 12.60 2.10 14.52
CA GLN A 398 13.60 3.10 14.83
C GLN A 398 13.85 3.99 13.61
N LEU A 399 13.56 5.29 13.78
CA LEU A 399 13.88 6.29 12.79
C LEU A 399 15.26 6.87 13.10
N PRO A 400 16.17 6.97 12.12
CA PRO A 400 17.48 7.55 12.35
C PRO A 400 17.34 9.05 12.64
N LYS A 401 18.26 9.59 13.45
CA LYS A 401 18.36 11.03 13.64
C LYS A 401 18.61 11.72 12.31
N VAL A 402 17.88 12.81 12.06
CA VAL A 402 18.01 13.55 10.81
C VAL A 402 19.31 14.36 10.75
N ASP A 403 20.10 14.15 9.70
CA ASP A 403 21.30 14.92 9.38
C ASP A 403 21.09 15.75 8.11
N ASP A 404 20.98 17.07 8.25
CA ASP A 404 20.84 18.02 7.14
C ASP A 404 22.19 18.59 6.65
N THR A 405 23.30 18.24 7.32
CA THR A 405 24.62 18.77 6.99
C THR A 405 25.18 18.15 5.72
N TRP A 406 24.85 16.87 5.47
CA TRP A 406 25.25 16.16 4.26
C TRP A 406 24.83 16.93 3.00
N TYR A 407 23.56 17.32 2.94
CA TYR A 407 22.98 18.06 1.84
C TYR A 407 23.59 19.47 1.68
N LYS A 408 23.70 20.24 2.77
CA LYS A 408 24.27 21.60 2.78
C LYS A 408 25.72 21.64 2.30
N SER A 409 26.50 20.59 2.57
CA SER A 409 27.90 20.52 2.14
C SER A 409 28.06 20.31 0.63
N ARG A 410 27.10 19.64 0.00
CA ARG A 410 27.16 19.18 -1.40
C ARG A 410 26.57 20.18 -2.42
N LEU A 411 25.73 21.12 -1.98
CA LEU A 411 25.01 22.06 -2.86
C LEU A 411 25.52 23.51 -2.82
N ARG A 412 26.66 23.79 -2.18
CA ARG A 412 27.28 25.11 -2.28
C ARG A 412 27.52 25.48 -3.75
N GLY A 413 26.67 26.34 -4.30
CA GLY A 413 26.83 26.95 -5.62
C GLY A 413 25.87 26.50 -6.74
N GLN A 414 24.73 25.85 -6.46
CA GLN A 414 23.71 25.58 -7.49
C GLN A 414 22.47 26.48 -7.31
N GLU A 415 22.01 27.09 -8.42
CA GLU A 415 20.84 27.97 -8.50
C GLU A 415 19.48 27.23 -8.46
N ASP A 416 19.48 25.91 -8.24
CA ASP A 416 18.28 25.06 -8.28
C ASP A 416 17.44 25.08 -6.98
N GLU A 417 17.67 26.03 -6.06
CA GLU A 417 16.91 26.16 -4.80
C GLU A 417 15.40 26.44 -5.04
N ASP A 418 15.04 26.92 -6.22
CA ASP A 418 13.65 27.29 -6.57
C ASP A 418 12.88 26.20 -7.34
N LEU A 419 13.42 25.00 -7.56
CA LEU A 419 12.67 23.94 -8.25
C LEU A 419 11.82 23.11 -7.26
N PRO A 420 10.52 22.86 -7.54
CA PRO A 420 9.65 22.14 -6.62
C PRO A 420 9.95 20.63 -6.66
N GLY A 421 9.91 19.98 -5.50
CA GLY A 421 10.18 18.56 -5.33
C GLY A 421 11.53 18.28 -4.65
N VAL A 422 12.09 17.10 -4.91
CA VAL A 422 13.40 16.75 -4.35
C VAL A 422 14.48 17.51 -5.08
N ILE A 423 15.28 18.27 -4.35
CA ILE A 423 16.43 18.93 -4.96
C ILE A 423 17.47 17.85 -5.31
N ARG A 424 17.66 17.65 -6.62
CA ARG A 424 18.66 16.73 -7.18
C ARG A 424 19.88 17.54 -7.62
N ARG A 425 21.07 16.96 -7.50
CA ARG A 425 22.27 17.57 -8.06
C ARG A 425 22.20 17.47 -9.59
N SER A 426 22.01 18.60 -10.26
CA SER A 426 22.13 18.75 -11.72
C SER A 426 23.62 18.64 -12.11
N GLY A 427 24.18 17.43 -12.06
CA GLY A 427 25.62 17.26 -12.30
C GLY A 427 26.23 15.91 -11.99
N PHE A 428 25.49 14.92 -11.48
CA PHE A 428 25.91 13.52 -11.63
C PHE A 428 25.68 13.08 -13.08
N ALA A 429 26.42 13.68 -14.02
CA ALA A 429 26.92 12.89 -15.12
C ALA A 429 27.63 11.73 -14.45
N VAL A 430 27.07 10.53 -14.58
CA VAL A 430 27.68 9.28 -14.14
C VAL A 430 29.07 9.24 -14.78
N MET A 431 30.07 9.77 -14.10
CA MET A 431 31.47 9.53 -14.43
C MET A 431 31.61 8.04 -14.25
N GLY A 432 31.69 7.36 -15.40
CA GLY A 432 31.45 5.94 -15.53
C GLY A 432 32.08 5.13 -14.41
N TYR A 433 31.26 4.35 -13.73
CA TYR A 433 31.72 3.10 -13.14
C TYR A 433 32.35 2.29 -14.29
N ARG A 434 33.68 2.27 -14.33
CA ARG A 434 34.47 1.33 -15.13
C ARG A 434 34.63 0.03 -14.38
#